data_AF-A0A502GBH1-F1
#
_entry.id   AF-A0A502GBH1-F1
#
_cell.length_a   1.000
_cell.length_b   1.000
_cell.length_c   1.000
_cell.angle_alpha   90.00
_cell.angle_beta   90.00
_cell.angle_gamma   90.00
#
_symmetry.space_group_name_H-M   'P 1'
#
loop_
_entity.id
_entity.type
_entity.pdbx_description
1 polymer ?
#
loop_
_entity_poly.entity_id
_entity_poly.type
_entity_poly.pdbx_seq_one_letter_code
_entity_poly.pdbx_strand_id
1 'polypeptide(L)'
;MTRPTLLLMGLLLAACAANDPLPRATNPTEAACRREAEESPAVRAGFARLPPTANADLFNRAKADLAATERTAYFRCLRDKGLAPPGGVEAVRPPR
;
A
#
# COMPACT_ATOMS: atom_id res chain seq x y z
N MET A 1 -12.72 -10.05 36.29
CA MET A 1 -12.16 -10.96 35.27
C MET A 1 -12.72 -10.57 33.89
N THR A 2 -12.14 -9.58 33.20
CA THR A 2 -12.64 -9.09 31.88
C THR A 2 -11.50 -8.67 30.93
N ARG A 3 -10.24 -8.93 31.30
CA ARG A 3 -9.04 -8.48 30.58
C ARG A 3 -8.59 -9.27 29.34
N PRO A 4 -8.90 -10.58 29.14
CA PRO A 4 -8.30 -11.31 28.02
C PRO A 4 -8.96 -11.00 26.66
N THR A 5 -10.23 -10.58 26.65
CA THR A 5 -10.99 -10.33 25.41
C THR A 5 -10.55 -9.04 24.70
N LEU A 6 -10.19 -8.00 25.45
CA LEU A 6 -9.67 -6.73 24.89
C LEU A 6 -8.31 -6.91 24.22
N LEU A 7 -7.48 -7.83 24.73
CA LEU A 7 -6.16 -8.11 24.19
C LEU A 7 -6.25 -8.85 22.85
N LEU A 8 -7.10 -9.88 22.76
CA LEU A 8 -7.35 -10.57 21.49
C LEU A 8 -7.90 -9.64 20.41
N MET A 9 -8.79 -8.71 20.78
CA MET A 9 -9.35 -7.79 19.79
C MET A 9 -8.32 -6.78 19.29
N GLY A 10 -7.44 -6.27 20.16
CA GLY A 10 -6.33 -5.41 19.74
C GLY A 10 -5.35 -6.10 18.77
N LEU A 11 -5.06 -7.39 18.98
CA LEU A 11 -4.20 -8.19 18.11
C LEU A 11 -4.81 -8.41 16.71
N LEU A 12 -6.12 -8.62 16.63
CA LEU A 12 -6.83 -8.78 15.36
C LEU A 12 -6.84 -7.48 14.53
N LEU A 13 -6.99 -6.31 15.17
CA LEU A 13 -6.93 -5.02 14.46
C LEU A 13 -5.51 -4.65 14.01
N ALA A 14 -4.48 -5.02 14.78
CA ALA A 14 -3.09 -4.75 14.41
C ALA A 14 -2.64 -5.49 13.15
N ALA A 15 -3.19 -6.69 12.89
CA ALA A 15 -2.87 -7.47 11.69
C ALA A 15 -3.30 -6.79 10.38
N CYS A 16 -4.38 -6.00 10.40
CA CYS A 16 -4.85 -5.29 9.19
C CYS A 16 -3.93 -4.13 8.78
N ALA A 17 -3.18 -3.53 9.72
CA ALA A 17 -2.30 -2.40 9.42
C ALA A 17 -0.92 -2.83 8.86
N ALA A 18 -0.54 -4.10 9.03
CA ALA A 18 0.81 -4.58 8.70
C ALA A 18 1.08 -4.80 7.20
N ASN A 19 0.07 -4.70 6.33
CA ASN A 19 0.16 -5.05 4.90
C ASN A 19 -0.08 -3.86 3.97
N ASP A 20 -0.07 -2.62 4.48
CA ASP A 20 -0.26 -1.40 3.69
C ASP A 20 0.98 -1.14 2.81
N PRO A 21 0.85 -1.09 1.47
CA PRO A 21 1.96 -0.81 0.57
C PRO A 21 2.43 0.65 0.60
N LEU A 22 1.63 1.55 1.17
CA LEU A 22 1.93 2.98 1.25
C LEU A 22 2.53 3.34 2.62
N PRO A 23 3.40 4.36 2.66
CA PRO A 23 3.86 4.90 3.94
C PRO A 23 2.68 5.46 4.73
N ARG A 24 2.78 5.38 6.06
CA ARG A 24 1.77 5.92 6.97
C ARG A 24 1.62 7.42 6.76
N ALA A 25 0.40 7.87 6.47
CA ALA A 25 0.10 9.30 6.41
C ALA A 25 0.23 9.95 7.79
N THR A 26 0.93 11.06 7.85
CA THR A 26 1.20 11.87 9.04
C THR A 26 0.40 13.18 9.07
N ASN A 27 -0.18 13.57 7.93
CA ASN A 27 -1.00 14.77 7.79
C ASN A 27 -2.20 14.54 6.84
N PRO A 28 -3.21 15.45 6.83
CA PRO A 28 -4.40 15.29 6.01
C PRO A 28 -4.12 15.26 4.50
N THR A 29 -3.08 15.95 4.04
CA THR A 29 -2.71 16.01 2.63
C THR A 29 -2.14 14.68 2.14
N GLU A 30 -1.28 14.05 2.95
CA GLU A 30 -0.81 12.68 2.71
C GLU A 30 -1.97 11.68 2.72
N ALA A 31 -2.92 11.82 3.65
CA ALA A 31 -4.10 10.96 3.69
C ALA A 31 -4.97 11.11 2.43
N ALA A 32 -5.10 12.33 1.90
CA ALA A 32 -5.78 12.58 0.63
C ALA A 32 -5.03 11.93 -0.54
N CYS A 33 -3.71 12.06 -0.60
CA CYS A 33 -2.89 11.42 -1.63
C CYS A 33 -2.90 9.89 -1.57
N ARG A 34 -3.04 9.30 -0.38
CA ARG A 34 -3.24 7.84 -0.25
C ARG A 34 -4.54 7.41 -0.91
N ARG A 35 -5.66 8.08 -0.62
CA ARG A 35 -6.95 7.78 -1.25
C ARG A 35 -6.90 7.96 -2.77
N GLU A 36 -6.24 9.01 -3.24
CA GLU A 36 -6.08 9.25 -4.68
C GLU A 36 -5.26 8.13 -5.37
N ALA A 37 -4.22 7.63 -4.69
CA ALA A 37 -3.43 6.50 -5.18
C ALA A 37 -4.26 5.21 -5.25
N GLU A 38 -5.00 4.90 -4.18
CA GLU A 38 -5.91 3.74 -4.08
C GLU A 38 -7.00 3.78 -5.18
N GLU A 39 -7.53 4.97 -5.49
CA GLU A 39 -8.56 5.18 -6.51
C GLU A 39 -8.01 5.27 -7.95
N SER A 40 -6.69 5.30 -8.11
CA SER A 40 -6.09 5.52 -9.43
C SER A 40 -6.45 4.40 -10.44
N PRO A 41 -6.72 4.74 -11.71
CA PRO A 41 -7.12 3.75 -12.71
C PRO A 41 -6.09 2.62 -12.88
N ALA A 42 -4.80 2.93 -12.76
CA ALA A 42 -3.71 1.97 -12.89
C ALA A 42 -3.70 0.94 -11.74
N VAL A 43 -3.92 1.39 -10.50
CA VAL A 43 -4.00 0.52 -9.31
C VAL A 43 -5.25 -0.36 -9.41
N ARG A 44 -6.41 0.22 -9.72
CA ARG A 44 -7.66 -0.53 -9.92
C ARG A 44 -7.54 -1.59 -11.01
N ALA A 45 -6.91 -1.25 -12.14
CA ALA A 45 -6.65 -2.19 -13.22
C ALA A 45 -5.63 -3.27 -12.83
N GLY A 46 -4.69 -2.97 -11.93
CA GLY A 46 -3.74 -3.95 -11.40
C GLY A 46 -4.41 -4.96 -10.47
N PHE A 47 -5.29 -4.50 -9.56
CA PHE A 47 -6.11 -5.39 -8.71
C PHE A 47 -6.96 -6.36 -9.55
N ALA A 48 -7.60 -5.86 -10.61
CA ALA A 48 -8.42 -6.69 -11.50
C ALA A 48 -7.61 -7.78 -12.26
N ARG A 49 -6.29 -7.64 -12.33
CA ARG A 49 -5.37 -8.56 -13.03
C ARG A 49 -4.57 -9.44 -12.09
N LEU A 50 -4.89 -9.45 -10.79
CA LEU A 50 -4.20 -10.32 -9.85
C LEU A 50 -4.43 -11.79 -10.23
N PRO A 51 -3.37 -12.60 -10.30
CA PRO A 51 -3.48 -14.02 -10.61
C PRO A 51 -4.13 -14.78 -9.43
N PRO A 52 -4.61 -16.02 -9.64
CA PRO A 52 -5.08 -16.86 -8.55
C PRO A 52 -3.98 -17.10 -7.50
N THR A 53 -4.38 -17.18 -6.22
CA THR A 53 -3.46 -17.41 -5.09
C THR A 53 -2.82 -18.80 -5.08
N ALA A 54 -3.31 -19.73 -5.92
CA ALA A 54 -2.75 -21.07 -6.06
C ALA A 54 -1.28 -21.09 -6.53
N ASN A 55 -0.84 -20.06 -7.28
CA ASN A 55 0.56 -19.85 -7.60
C ASN A 55 1.09 -18.67 -6.75
N ALA A 56 1.64 -19.00 -5.57
CA ALA A 56 2.09 -18.03 -4.60
C ALA A 56 3.18 -17.09 -5.14
N ASP A 57 4.12 -17.61 -5.95
CA ASP A 57 5.21 -16.79 -6.51
C ASP A 57 4.69 -15.76 -7.52
N LEU A 58 3.83 -16.19 -8.44
CA LEU A 58 3.21 -15.31 -9.42
C LEU A 58 2.33 -14.26 -8.72
N PHE A 59 1.57 -14.68 -7.71
CA PHE A 59 0.74 -13.79 -6.90
C PHE A 59 1.56 -12.75 -6.15
N ASN A 60 2.63 -13.17 -5.47
CA ASN A 60 3.49 -12.27 -4.71
C ASN A 60 4.19 -11.25 -5.63
N ARG A 61 4.65 -11.67 -6.82
CA ARG A 61 5.20 -10.76 -7.83
C ARG A 61 4.17 -9.74 -8.31
N ALA A 62 2.97 -10.20 -8.69
CA ALA A 62 1.90 -9.32 -9.13
C ALA A 62 1.47 -8.32 -8.04
N LYS A 63 1.42 -8.77 -6.78
CA LYS A 63 1.14 -7.92 -5.62
C LYS A 63 2.25 -6.88 -5.40
N ALA A 64 3.52 -7.24 -5.57
CA ALA A 64 4.64 -6.31 -5.47
C ALA A 64 4.61 -5.23 -6.57
N ASP A 65 4.27 -5.62 -7.81
CA ASP A 65 4.11 -4.70 -8.93
C ASP A 65 2.95 -3.72 -8.71
N LEU A 66 1.84 -4.21 -8.15
CA LEU A 66 0.70 -3.40 -7.76
C LEU A 66 1.09 -2.38 -6.67
N ALA A 67 1.78 -2.83 -5.63
CA ALA A 67 2.29 -1.96 -4.57
C ALA A 67 3.28 -0.89 -5.09
N ALA A 68 4.08 -1.21 -6.11
CA ALA A 68 4.93 -0.23 -6.77
C ALA A 68 4.12 0.81 -7.55
N THR A 69 3.08 0.36 -8.26
CA THR A 69 2.17 1.25 -9.02
C THR A 69 1.45 2.23 -8.10
N GLU A 70 0.95 1.74 -6.96
CA GLU A 70 0.28 2.55 -5.95
C GLU A 70 1.22 3.58 -5.31
N ARG A 71 2.45 3.17 -4.95
CA ARG A 71 3.49 4.09 -4.46
C ARG A 71 3.82 5.18 -5.47
N THR A 72 3.92 4.85 -6.76
CA THR A 72 4.16 5.84 -7.81
C THR A 72 3.03 6.87 -7.88
N ALA A 73 1.77 6.44 -7.81
CA ALA A 73 0.62 7.35 -7.79
C ALA A 73 0.63 8.25 -6.54
N TYR A 74 0.93 7.68 -5.37
CA TYR A 74 1.06 8.42 -4.12
C TYR A 74 2.14 9.50 -4.19
N PHE A 75 3.36 9.15 -4.61
CA PHE A 75 4.46 10.12 -4.71
C PHE A 75 4.22 11.18 -5.78
N ARG A 76 3.53 10.84 -6.87
CA ARG A 76 3.08 11.84 -7.85
C ARG A 76 2.15 12.86 -7.19
N CYS A 77 1.13 12.42 -6.46
CA CYS A 77 0.23 13.33 -5.75
C CYS A 77 0.97 14.22 -4.74
N LEU A 78 1.92 13.66 -3.99
CA LEU A 78 2.74 14.47 -3.07
C LEU A 78 3.54 15.55 -3.80
N ARG A 79 4.21 15.18 -4.91
CA ARG A 79 4.98 16.12 -5.73
C ARG A 79 4.10 17.23 -6.31
N ASP A 80 2.92 16.88 -6.82
CA ASP A 80 1.95 17.83 -7.38
C ASP A 80 1.43 18.81 -6.32
N LYS A 81 1.43 18.41 -5.04
CA LYS A 81 1.08 19.26 -3.90
C LYS A 81 2.28 19.93 -3.23
N GLY A 82 3.48 19.83 -3.81
CA GLY A 82 4.71 20.44 -3.27
C GLY A 82 5.25 19.79 -2.01
N LEU A 83 4.79 18.57 -1.67
CA LEU A 83 5.27 17.81 -0.52
C LEU A 83 6.47 16.95 -0.91
N ALA A 84 7.49 16.95 -0.04
CA ALA A 84 8.60 16.01 -0.16
C ALA A 84 8.08 14.60 0.16
N PRO A 85 8.33 13.59 -0.69
CA PRO A 85 8.01 12.22 -0.34
C PRO A 85 8.78 11.82 0.93
N PRO A 86 8.17 10.99 1.80
CA PRO A 86 8.88 10.44 2.96
C PRO A 86 10.17 9.76 2.46
N GLY A 87 11.29 10.06 3.14
CA GLY A 87 12.61 9.61 2.70
C GLY A 87 12.70 8.08 2.55
N GLY A 88 13.62 7.63 1.69
CA GLY A 88 13.86 6.21 1.39
C GLY A 88 14.51 6.01 0.03
N VAL A 89 14.97 4.79 -0.26
CA VAL A 89 15.45 4.41 -1.60
C VAL A 89 14.34 3.67 -2.35
N GLU A 90 14.08 4.04 -3.60
CA GLU A 90 13.18 3.26 -4.46
C GLU A 90 13.82 1.88 -4.72
N ALA A 91 13.04 0.81 -4.59
CA ALA A 91 13.53 -0.53 -4.83
C ALA A 91 13.87 -0.70 -6.32
N VAL A 92 15.09 -1.20 -6.61
CA VAL A 92 15.53 -1.47 -7.98
C VAL A 92 14.62 -2.52 -8.62
N ARG A 93 13.96 -2.17 -9.72
CA ARG A 93 13.23 -3.14 -10.54
C ARG A 93 14.20 -3.91 -11.42
N PRO A 94 14.23 -5.26 -11.37
CA PRO A 94 14.97 -6.04 -12.36
C PRO A 94 14.40 -5.80 -13.76
N PRO A 95 15.25 -5.74 -14.80
CA PRO A 95 14.79 -5.49 -16.16
C PRO A 95 13.89 -6.63 -16.67
N ARG A 96 12.76 -6.21 -17.24
CA ARG A 96 12.10 -6.76 -18.44
C ARG A 96 12.47 -8.18 -18.90
#